data_AF-A0A450TK47-F1
#
_entry.id   AF-A0A450TK47-F1
#
_cell.length_a   1.000
_cell.length_b   1.000
_cell.length_c   1.000
_cell.angle_alpha   90.00
_cell.angle_beta   90.00
_cell.angle_gamma   90.00
#
_symmetry.space_group_name_H-M   'P 1'
#
loop_
_entity.id
_entity.type
_entity.pdbx_description
1 polymer ?
#
loop_
_entity_poly.entity_id
_entity_poly.type
_entity_poly.pdbx_seq_one_letter_code
_entity_poly.pdbx_strand_id
1 'polypeptide(L)'
;MWVRFSIPIFHRRINKRTPGTFQTRVITQGVIPSLHVSYKSSKIKQYFKENRALRTETTINNTYDFRLGRSLENLPDLRAIGFAANCRLLEVETISQDCSLAEEVFEKVTRPQRVDGRQVSGLRFDDPRVIALLQTLCGFLLLPDGFSNSSMRQWMAQLIGIPVDQYPSGRMSYDLRRLRLHGLISRIPQTHRYQITEMGSRIAFFFTKIHSRIFRPGLSQLFNGCPKAPNRTINGAINKLDQAIGALFQQAEFASCET
;
A
#
# COMPACT_ATOMS: atom_id res chain seq x y z
N MET A 1 14.21 7.38 -5.01
CA MET A 1 12.92 7.58 -5.70
C MET A 1 11.96 8.24 -4.73
N TRP A 2 11.43 9.42 -5.07
CA TRP A 2 10.55 10.18 -4.18
C TRP A 2 9.13 9.66 -4.33
N VAL A 3 8.53 9.17 -3.24
CA VAL A 3 7.08 8.97 -3.18
C VAL A 3 6.56 9.93 -2.13
N ARG A 4 5.84 10.97 -2.58
CA ARG A 4 5.33 12.03 -1.71
C ARG A 4 4.09 11.52 -0.99
N PHE A 5 4.30 10.71 0.04
CA PHE A 5 3.23 10.27 0.94
C PHE A 5 3.03 11.31 2.06
N SER A 6 1.96 12.10 1.97
CA SER A 6 1.50 12.96 3.07
C SER A 6 0.57 12.13 3.97
N ILE A 7 1.14 11.30 4.84
CA ILE A 7 0.36 10.43 5.74
C ILE A 7 0.40 10.97 7.18
N PRO A 8 -0.73 11.32 7.81
CA PRO A 8 -0.79 11.83 9.18
C PRO A 8 -0.72 10.72 10.22
N ILE A 9 0.49 10.20 10.46
CA ILE A 9 0.74 9.21 11.54
C ILE A 9 0.35 9.76 12.93
N PHE A 10 0.35 11.08 13.08
CA PHE A 10 0.25 11.85 14.32
C PHE A 10 -1.15 12.05 14.92
N HIS A 11 -2.15 11.24 14.55
CA HIS A 11 -3.53 11.35 15.09
C HIS A 11 -4.15 12.76 14.95
N ARG A 12 -3.88 13.45 13.83
CA ARG A 12 -4.39 14.81 13.54
C ARG A 12 -4.90 14.93 12.13
N ARG A 13 -6.02 15.64 11.98
CA ARG A 13 -6.64 15.96 10.69
C ARG A 13 -5.73 16.86 9.85
N ILE A 14 -5.32 16.37 8.68
CA ILE A 14 -4.71 17.20 7.63
C ILE A 14 -5.79 17.53 6.59
N ASN A 15 -5.93 18.82 6.29
CA ASN A 15 -6.76 19.33 5.21
C ASN A 15 -5.98 20.38 4.39
N LYS A 16 -6.56 20.87 3.29
CA LYS A 16 -5.93 21.89 2.42
C LYS A 16 -5.57 23.20 3.14
N ARG A 17 -6.23 23.50 4.27
CA ARG A 17 -5.99 24.69 5.10
C ARG A 17 -5.01 24.41 6.25
N THR A 18 -4.48 23.19 6.37
CA THR A 18 -3.56 22.84 7.46
C THR A 18 -2.16 23.32 7.06
N PRO A 19 -1.62 24.37 7.70
CA PRO A 19 -0.31 24.89 7.34
C PRO A 19 0.80 23.88 7.71
N GLY A 20 1.88 23.89 6.94
CA GLY A 20 3.09 23.09 7.19
C GLY A 20 3.39 22.03 6.12
N THR A 21 4.53 21.37 6.26
CA THR A 21 5.02 20.36 5.32
C THR A 21 4.70 18.95 5.82
N PHE A 22 4.25 18.09 4.91
CA PHE A 22 3.96 16.67 5.17
C PHE A 22 4.67 15.83 4.12
N GLN A 23 5.60 14.97 4.53
CA GLN A 23 6.42 14.18 3.61
C GLN A 23 6.97 12.90 4.25
N THR A 24 7.13 11.86 3.43
CA THR A 24 7.80 10.62 3.82
C THR A 24 9.02 10.40 2.91
N ARG A 25 10.19 10.11 3.49
CA ARG A 25 11.43 9.84 2.77
C ARG A 25 12.01 8.49 3.20
N VAL A 26 12.34 7.65 2.23
CA VAL A 26 13.06 6.39 2.42
C VAL A 26 14.43 6.53 1.75
N ILE A 27 15.50 6.34 2.51
CA ILE A 27 16.89 6.44 2.03
C ILE A 27 17.46 5.04 1.92
N THR A 28 17.86 4.60 0.72
CA THR A 28 18.23 3.18 0.46
C THR A 28 19.54 2.97 -0.31
N GLN A 29 20.29 4.02 -0.66
CA GLN A 29 21.45 3.89 -1.56
C GLN A 29 22.75 4.09 -0.77
N GLY A 30 23.51 3.01 -0.56
CA GLY A 30 24.83 3.02 0.11
C GLY A 30 24.81 3.22 1.63
N VAL A 31 23.63 3.18 2.27
CA VAL A 31 23.47 3.42 3.71
C VAL A 31 22.43 2.46 4.28
N ILE A 32 22.57 2.17 5.57
CA ILE A 32 21.53 1.57 6.42
C ILE A 32 20.19 2.25 6.15
N PRO A 33 19.13 1.51 5.80
CA PRO A 33 17.87 2.12 5.43
C PRO A 33 17.27 2.88 6.62
N SER A 34 16.86 4.13 6.36
CA SER A 34 16.12 4.94 7.32
C SER A 34 14.82 5.47 6.70
N LEU A 35 13.78 5.51 7.54
CA LEU A 35 12.48 6.07 7.22
C LEU A 35 12.30 7.37 7.99
N HIS A 36 11.90 8.42 7.28
CA HIS A 36 11.59 9.72 7.87
C HIS A 36 10.17 10.12 7.48
N VAL A 37 9.30 10.31 8.46
CA VAL A 37 7.94 10.82 8.27
C VAL A 37 7.80 12.17 8.94
N SER A 38 7.41 13.20 8.20
CA SER A 38 7.31 14.58 8.70
C SER A 38 5.85 15.01 8.81
N TYR A 39 5.51 15.68 9.92
CA TYR A 39 4.24 16.36 10.16
C TYR A 39 4.51 17.75 10.72
N LYS A 40 4.33 18.78 9.88
CA LYS A 40 4.66 20.17 10.22
C LYS A 40 6.10 20.27 10.74
N SER A 41 6.31 20.75 11.97
CA SER A 41 7.63 20.85 12.59
C SER A 41 8.07 19.54 13.26
N SER A 42 7.20 18.54 13.37
CA SER A 42 7.47 17.26 14.03
C SER A 42 7.85 16.17 13.03
N LYS A 43 8.59 15.15 13.48
CA LYS A 43 9.06 14.06 12.62
C LYS A 43 9.19 12.73 13.37
N ILE A 44 8.88 11.65 12.67
CA ILE A 44 9.21 10.29 13.06
C ILE A 44 10.45 9.88 12.27
N LYS A 45 11.41 9.26 12.95
CA LYS A 45 12.57 8.63 12.33
C LYS A 45 12.57 7.16 12.71
N GLN A 46 12.88 6.31 11.75
CA GLN A 46 13.18 4.93 12.00
C GLN A 46 14.50 4.57 11.33
N TYR A 47 15.40 3.93 12.06
CA TYR A 47 16.74 3.59 11.61
C TYR A 47 17.28 2.40 12.41
N PHE A 48 18.30 1.72 11.88
CA PHE A 48 19.01 0.73 12.67
C PHE A 48 19.98 1.42 13.61
N LYS A 49 19.72 1.32 14.91
CA LYS A 49 20.67 1.71 15.94
C LYS A 49 21.75 0.64 16.02
N GLU A 50 23.01 1.06 15.85
CA GLU A 50 24.20 0.20 15.92
C GLU A 50 24.17 -1.01 14.98
N ASN A 51 23.43 -0.95 13.86
CA ASN A 51 23.21 -2.07 12.94
C ASN A 51 22.58 -3.33 13.58
N ARG A 52 21.97 -3.19 14.77
CA ARG A 52 21.46 -4.34 15.54
C ARG A 52 19.97 -4.28 15.80
N ALA A 53 19.44 -3.09 16.09
CA ALA A 53 18.04 -2.93 16.45
C ALA A 53 17.39 -1.82 15.64
N LEU A 54 16.19 -2.08 15.11
CA LEU A 54 15.36 -1.06 14.49
C LEU A 54 14.78 -0.16 15.59
N ARG A 55 15.13 1.13 15.58
CA ARG A 55 14.63 2.11 16.53
C ARG A 55 13.65 3.04 15.82
N THR A 56 12.47 3.21 16.40
CA THR A 56 11.46 4.19 15.98
C THR A 56 11.38 5.30 17.03
N GLU A 57 11.57 6.55 16.61
CA GLU A 57 11.49 7.70 17.51
C GLU A 57 10.68 8.84 16.89
N THR A 58 9.88 9.51 17.72
CA THR A 58 9.13 10.70 17.34
C THR A 58 9.73 11.92 18.04
N THR A 59 10.10 12.93 17.25
CA THR A 59 10.52 14.25 17.73
C THR A 59 9.38 15.25 17.51
N ILE A 60 8.91 15.86 18.60
CA ILE A 60 7.94 16.96 18.57
C ILE A 60 8.71 18.27 18.79
N ASN A 61 8.92 19.06 17.74
CA ASN A 61 9.63 20.35 17.85
C ASN A 61 8.69 21.52 18.17
N ASN A 62 7.38 21.37 17.94
CA ASN A 62 6.41 22.42 18.20
C ASN A 62 5.11 21.82 18.76
N THR A 63 4.79 22.12 20.02
CA THR A 63 3.59 21.60 20.71
C THR A 63 2.30 22.14 20.10
N TYR A 64 2.33 23.36 19.55
CA TYR A 64 1.17 23.99 18.93
C TYR A 64 0.71 23.28 17.65
N ASP A 65 1.59 22.49 17.01
CA ASP A 65 1.20 21.62 15.90
C ASP A 65 0.08 20.65 16.30
N PHE A 66 0.05 20.31 17.59
CA PHE A 66 -0.92 19.42 18.24
C PHE A 66 -1.97 20.17 19.06
N ARG A 67 -2.05 21.50 18.96
CA ARG A 67 -2.94 22.35 19.76
C ARG A 67 -2.69 22.25 21.28
N LEU A 68 -1.46 21.94 21.66
CA LEU A 68 -1.03 21.92 23.06
C LEU A 68 -0.09 23.10 23.34
N GLY A 69 -0.20 23.69 24.53
CA GLY A 69 0.72 24.73 25.00
C GLY A 69 2.11 24.18 25.31
N ARG A 70 3.07 25.06 25.63
CA ARG A 70 4.45 24.69 25.95
C ARG A 70 4.70 24.31 27.42
N SER A 71 3.68 24.40 28.28
CA SER A 71 3.77 24.02 29.71
C SER A 71 4.23 22.57 29.86
N LEU A 72 5.04 22.29 30.89
CA LEU A 72 5.47 20.93 31.26
C LEU A 72 4.27 20.03 31.63
N GLU A 73 3.16 20.62 32.04
CA GLU A 73 1.91 19.89 32.30
C GLU A 73 1.37 19.18 31.05
N ASN A 74 1.69 19.67 29.85
CA ASN A 74 1.30 19.03 28.58
C ASN A 74 2.25 17.89 28.16
N LEU A 75 3.33 17.64 28.91
CA LEU A 75 4.32 16.61 28.56
C LEU A 75 3.72 15.19 28.49
N PRO A 76 2.82 14.76 29.40
CA PRO A 76 2.14 13.47 29.28
C PRO A 76 1.34 13.33 27.98
N ASP A 77 0.62 14.38 27.57
CA ASP A 77 -0.17 14.38 26.33
C ASP A 77 0.72 14.31 25.09
N LEU A 78 1.82 15.06 25.07
CA LEU A 78 2.82 15.01 24.00
C LEU A 78 3.46 13.63 23.91
N ARG A 79 3.76 13.00 25.05
CA ARG A 79 4.27 11.62 25.11
C ARG A 79 3.25 10.63 24.56
N ALA A 80 1.97 10.76 24.94
CA ALA A 80 0.91 9.90 24.44
C ALA A 80 0.75 10.01 22.92
N ILE A 81 0.80 11.22 22.37
CA ILE A 81 0.77 11.47 20.93
C ILE A 81 1.97 10.81 20.23
N GLY A 82 3.19 11.03 20.73
CA GLY A 82 4.39 10.46 20.14
C GLY A 82 4.41 8.93 20.21
N PHE A 83 3.96 8.36 21.32
CA PHE A 83 3.85 6.91 21.50
C PHE A 83 2.84 6.30 20.53
N ALA A 84 1.62 6.86 20.46
CA ALA A 84 0.58 6.40 19.54
C ALA A 84 1.01 6.51 18.06
N ALA A 85 1.79 7.55 17.72
CA ALA A 85 2.35 7.70 16.38
C ALA A 85 3.38 6.59 16.06
N ASN A 86 4.27 6.27 16.99
CA ASN A 86 5.23 5.18 16.83
C ASN A 86 4.53 3.81 16.71
N CYS A 87 3.56 3.52 17.57
CA CYS A 87 2.79 2.27 17.53
C CYS A 87 2.09 2.09 16.19
N ARG A 88 1.40 3.12 15.69
CA ARG A 88 0.69 3.07 14.41
C ARG A 88 1.62 2.80 13.22
N LEU A 89 2.84 3.35 13.24
CA LEU A 89 3.84 3.04 12.22
C LEU A 89 4.24 1.55 12.27
N LEU A 90 4.57 1.05 13.46
CA LEU A 90 4.95 -0.34 13.67
C LEU A 90 3.82 -1.32 13.31
N GLU A 91 2.57 -1.00 13.64
CA GLU A 91 1.39 -1.79 13.28
C GLU A 91 1.28 -1.95 11.76
N VAL A 92 1.39 -0.85 11.01
CA VAL A 92 1.31 -0.89 9.56
C VAL A 92 2.48 -1.67 8.94
N GLU A 93 3.70 -1.52 9.48
CA GLU A 93 4.85 -2.31 9.07
C GLU A 93 4.64 -3.80 9.33
N THR A 94 4.15 -4.15 10.51
CA THR A 94 3.83 -5.54 10.90
C THR A 94 2.82 -6.16 9.95
N ILE A 95 1.67 -5.50 9.72
CA ILE A 95 0.65 -5.97 8.77
C ILE A 95 1.22 -6.09 7.37
N SER A 96 2.08 -5.15 6.96
CA SER A 96 2.68 -5.22 5.64
C SER A 96 3.53 -6.48 5.48
N GLN A 97 4.28 -6.90 6.50
CA GLN A 97 5.12 -8.10 6.45
C GLN A 97 4.29 -9.38 6.57
N ASP A 98 3.25 -9.39 7.40
CA ASP A 98 2.30 -10.50 7.54
C ASP A 98 0.97 -10.22 6.82
N CYS A 99 1.06 -9.91 5.52
CA CYS A 99 -0.12 -9.71 4.69
C CYS A 99 -0.56 -10.99 3.96
N SER A 100 -0.22 -12.17 4.47
CA SER A 100 -0.64 -13.44 3.86
C SER A 100 -2.18 -13.54 3.86
N LEU A 101 -2.74 -14.13 2.80
CA LEU A 101 -4.18 -14.33 2.65
C LEU A 101 -4.48 -15.80 2.47
N ALA A 102 -5.53 -16.28 3.15
CA ALA A 102 -6.14 -17.56 2.82
C ALA A 102 -6.78 -17.50 1.42
N GLU A 103 -6.77 -18.63 0.71
CA GLU A 103 -7.33 -18.76 -0.64
C GLU A 103 -8.81 -18.32 -0.67
N GLU A 104 -9.62 -18.77 0.29
CA GLU A 104 -11.04 -18.41 0.39
C GLU A 104 -11.26 -16.89 0.46
N VAL A 105 -10.40 -16.15 1.17
CA VAL A 105 -10.47 -14.69 1.28
C VAL A 105 -10.12 -14.05 -0.07
N PHE A 106 -9.10 -14.56 -0.74
CA PHE A 106 -8.72 -14.11 -2.08
C PHE A 106 -9.85 -14.34 -3.09
N GLU A 107 -10.43 -15.54 -3.13
CA GLU A 107 -11.54 -15.88 -4.01
C GLU A 107 -12.76 -15.00 -3.73
N LYS A 108 -13.12 -14.87 -2.45
CA LYS A 108 -14.25 -14.06 -2.02
C LYS A 108 -14.13 -12.62 -2.52
N VAL A 109 -12.96 -12.01 -2.38
CA VAL A 109 -12.71 -10.62 -2.78
C VAL A 109 -12.69 -10.45 -4.30
N THR A 110 -12.12 -11.41 -5.03
CA THR A 110 -11.95 -11.34 -6.49
C THR A 110 -13.22 -11.67 -7.27
N ARG A 111 -14.15 -12.46 -6.68
CA ARG A 111 -15.41 -12.85 -7.30
C ARG A 111 -16.55 -11.85 -7.01
N PRO A 112 -17.54 -11.72 -7.92
CA PRO A 112 -18.75 -10.95 -7.63
C PRO A 112 -19.50 -11.51 -6.41
N GLN A 113 -20.05 -10.62 -5.60
CA GLN A 113 -20.80 -10.98 -4.38
C GLN A 113 -22.22 -10.45 -4.42
N ARG A 114 -23.12 -11.13 -3.70
CA ARG A 114 -24.45 -10.60 -3.36
C ARG A 114 -24.45 -10.17 -1.90
N VAL A 115 -24.72 -8.88 -1.66
CA VAL A 115 -24.80 -8.28 -0.33
C VAL A 115 -26.10 -7.48 -0.26
N ASP A 116 -26.93 -7.75 0.75
CA ASP A 116 -28.25 -7.12 0.95
C ASP A 116 -29.12 -7.13 -0.32
N GLY A 117 -29.19 -8.27 -1.00
CA GLY A 117 -29.95 -8.44 -2.25
C GLY A 117 -29.35 -7.76 -3.49
N ARG A 118 -28.22 -7.06 -3.37
CA ARG A 118 -27.57 -6.35 -4.47
C ARG A 118 -26.28 -7.04 -4.91
N GLN A 119 -26.07 -7.12 -6.22
CA GLN A 119 -24.82 -7.63 -6.78
C GLN A 119 -23.71 -6.56 -6.70
N VAL A 120 -22.50 -7.00 -6.40
CA VAL A 120 -21.29 -6.19 -6.29
C VAL A 120 -20.20 -6.88 -7.11
N SER A 121 -19.53 -6.14 -7.98
CA SER A 121 -18.43 -6.67 -8.80
C SER A 121 -17.23 -7.06 -7.93
N GLY A 122 -16.59 -8.18 -8.25
CA GLY A 122 -15.42 -8.68 -7.52
C GLY A 122 -14.17 -7.89 -7.84
N LEU A 123 -13.32 -7.60 -6.86
CA LEU A 123 -12.08 -6.83 -6.99
C LEU A 123 -10.99 -7.69 -7.61
N ARG A 124 -11.01 -7.76 -8.94
CA ARG A 124 -10.11 -8.60 -9.73
C ARG A 124 -8.65 -8.21 -9.55
N PHE A 125 -7.78 -9.21 -9.35
CA PHE A 125 -6.35 -9.01 -9.12
C PHE A 125 -5.60 -8.53 -10.38
N ASP A 126 -6.07 -8.91 -11.57
CA ASP A 126 -5.51 -8.56 -12.88
C ASP A 126 -5.93 -7.16 -13.38
N ASP A 127 -6.88 -6.50 -12.72
CA ASP A 127 -7.37 -5.17 -13.11
C ASP A 127 -6.44 -4.06 -12.59
N PRO A 128 -5.74 -3.29 -13.46
CA PRO A 128 -4.84 -2.23 -13.04
C PRO A 128 -5.54 -1.14 -12.21
N ARG A 129 -6.84 -0.91 -12.43
CA ARG A 129 -7.63 0.05 -11.65
C ARG A 129 -7.88 -0.46 -10.24
N VAL A 130 -8.12 -1.76 -10.06
CA VAL A 130 -8.26 -2.37 -8.73
C VAL A 130 -6.92 -2.30 -7.99
N ILE A 131 -5.81 -2.58 -8.68
CA ILE A 131 -4.48 -2.41 -8.09
C ILE A 131 -4.24 -0.96 -7.67
N ALA A 132 -4.54 0.03 -8.52
CA ALA A 132 -4.45 1.44 -8.16
C ALA A 132 -5.35 1.79 -6.96
N LEU A 133 -6.58 1.25 -6.94
CA LEU A 133 -7.52 1.44 -5.83
C LEU A 133 -6.94 0.92 -4.51
N LEU A 134 -6.41 -0.30 -4.50
CA LEU A 134 -5.78 -0.89 -3.31
C LEU A 134 -4.47 -0.17 -2.92
N GLN A 135 -3.70 0.32 -3.90
CA GLN A 135 -2.53 1.19 -3.63
C GLN A 135 -2.94 2.49 -2.94
N THR A 136 -4.06 3.11 -3.32
CA THR A 136 -4.55 4.29 -2.59
C THR A 136 -4.93 3.96 -1.15
N LEU A 137 -5.49 2.77 -0.88
CA LEU A 137 -5.78 2.33 0.48
C LEU A 137 -4.49 2.20 1.31
N CYS A 138 -3.42 1.64 0.76
CA CYS A 138 -2.13 1.56 1.44
C CYS A 138 -1.62 2.95 1.89
N GLY A 139 -1.82 3.98 1.08
CA GLY A 139 -1.48 5.38 1.43
C GLY A 139 -2.36 6.00 2.52
N PHE A 140 -3.51 5.40 2.81
CA PHE A 140 -4.49 5.87 3.79
C PHE A 140 -4.46 5.11 5.12
N LEU A 141 -3.68 4.04 5.23
CA LEU A 141 -3.63 3.22 6.44
C LEU A 141 -3.20 3.98 7.69
N LEU A 142 -2.37 5.02 7.55
CA LEU A 142 -1.96 5.85 8.67
C LEU A 142 -2.84 7.11 8.82
N LEU A 143 -4.00 7.20 8.16
CA LEU A 143 -4.97 8.29 8.36
C LEU A 143 -5.88 7.98 9.57
N PRO A 144 -5.70 8.66 10.72
CA PRO A 144 -6.47 8.42 11.95
C PRO A 144 -7.96 8.70 11.75
N ASP A 145 -8.26 9.80 11.04
CA ASP A 145 -9.64 10.22 10.77
C ASP A 145 -10.22 9.53 9.53
N GLY A 146 -9.54 8.52 8.97
CA GLY A 146 -9.91 7.92 7.69
C GLY A 146 -9.76 8.87 6.49
N PHE A 147 -10.44 8.59 5.39
CA PHE A 147 -10.36 9.33 4.13
C PHE A 147 -11.76 9.61 3.54
N SER A 148 -11.87 10.60 2.66
CA SER A 148 -13.11 10.95 1.95
C SER A 148 -13.04 10.54 0.48
N ASN A 149 -14.19 10.56 -0.19
CA ASN A 149 -14.27 10.44 -1.66
C ASN A 149 -13.34 11.43 -2.35
N SER A 150 -13.40 12.70 -1.96
CA SER A 150 -12.56 13.75 -2.55
C SER A 150 -11.07 13.46 -2.41
N SER A 151 -10.61 12.99 -1.24
CA SER A 151 -9.21 12.63 -1.03
C SER A 151 -8.81 11.42 -1.87
N MET A 152 -9.60 10.35 -1.88
CA MET A 152 -9.33 9.15 -2.67
C MET A 152 -9.28 9.45 -4.18
N ARG A 153 -10.18 10.30 -4.66
CA ARG A 153 -10.24 10.73 -6.06
C ARG A 153 -8.96 11.41 -6.52
N GLN A 154 -8.34 12.24 -5.67
CA GLN A 154 -7.07 12.90 -6.00
C GLN A 154 -5.95 11.88 -6.21
N TRP A 155 -5.86 10.87 -5.34
CA TRP A 155 -4.87 9.82 -5.47
C TRP A 155 -5.13 8.88 -6.64
N MET A 156 -6.38 8.51 -6.87
CA MET A 156 -6.77 7.68 -8.02
C MET A 156 -6.40 8.33 -9.35
N ALA A 157 -6.71 9.62 -9.51
CA ALA A 157 -6.34 10.38 -10.71
C ALA A 157 -4.82 10.39 -10.91
N GLN A 158 -4.04 10.60 -9.84
CA GLN A 158 -2.58 10.57 -9.89
C GLN A 158 -2.01 9.20 -10.27
N LEU A 159 -2.53 8.11 -9.69
CA LEU A 159 -2.04 6.75 -9.99
C LEU A 159 -2.42 6.28 -11.39
N ILE A 160 -3.59 6.69 -11.90
CA ILE A 160 -4.03 6.38 -13.25
C ILE A 160 -3.34 7.29 -14.29
N GLY A 161 -2.82 8.44 -13.87
CA GLY A 161 -2.12 9.38 -14.75
C GLY A 161 -3.06 10.30 -15.54
N ILE A 162 -4.24 10.61 -14.98
CA ILE A 162 -5.18 11.55 -15.60
C ILE A 162 -5.44 12.77 -14.71
N PRO A 163 -5.83 13.93 -15.29
CA PRO A 163 -6.30 15.07 -14.53
C PRO A 163 -7.50 14.72 -13.62
N VAL A 164 -7.57 15.35 -12.45
CA VAL A 164 -8.61 15.04 -11.43
C VAL A 164 -10.01 15.36 -11.92
N ASP A 165 -10.18 16.41 -12.73
CA ASP A 165 -11.42 16.80 -13.41
C ASP A 165 -11.93 15.71 -14.36
N GLN A 166 -11.03 14.91 -14.94
CA GLN A 166 -11.36 13.79 -15.83
C GLN A 166 -11.66 12.49 -15.08
N TYR A 167 -11.52 12.45 -13.76
CA TYR A 167 -11.95 11.31 -12.94
C TYR A 167 -13.29 11.63 -12.25
N PRO A 168 -14.43 11.11 -12.73
CA PRO A 168 -15.75 11.48 -12.21
C PRO A 168 -15.94 11.07 -10.74
N SER A 169 -16.57 11.95 -9.96
CA SER A 169 -16.93 11.66 -8.55
C SER A 169 -17.80 10.41 -8.42
N GLY A 170 -18.71 10.18 -9.37
CA GLY A 170 -19.57 8.99 -9.42
C GLY A 170 -18.79 7.67 -9.52
N ARG A 171 -17.67 7.65 -10.27
CA ARG A 171 -16.77 6.48 -10.33
C ARG A 171 -16.16 6.19 -8.97
N MET A 172 -15.74 7.23 -8.25
CA MET A 172 -15.21 7.06 -6.90
C MET A 172 -16.28 6.59 -5.91
N SER A 173 -17.50 7.10 -6.00
CA SER A 173 -18.62 6.64 -5.18
C SER A 173 -18.95 5.17 -5.42
N TYR A 174 -18.88 4.72 -6.67
CA TYR A 174 -19.04 3.30 -7.03
C TYR A 174 -17.94 2.45 -6.39
N ASP A 175 -16.67 2.84 -6.54
CA ASP A 175 -15.54 2.10 -5.98
C ASP A 175 -15.57 2.06 -4.44
N LEU A 176 -15.92 3.17 -3.77
CA LEU A 176 -16.12 3.20 -2.32
C LEU A 176 -17.25 2.28 -1.86
N ARG A 177 -18.38 2.28 -2.58
CA ARG A 177 -19.47 1.35 -2.31
C ARG A 177 -19.01 -0.10 -2.45
N ARG A 178 -18.26 -0.40 -3.52
CA ARG A 178 -17.71 -1.73 -3.79
C ARG A 178 -16.77 -2.18 -2.67
N LEU A 179 -15.79 -1.37 -2.30
CA LEU A 179 -14.88 -1.65 -1.19
C LEU A 179 -15.61 -1.90 0.14
N ARG A 180 -16.65 -1.10 0.42
CA ARG A 180 -17.44 -1.25 1.65
C ARG A 180 -18.21 -2.56 1.68
N LEU A 181 -18.83 -2.94 0.57
CA LEU A 181 -19.63 -4.17 0.50
C LEU A 181 -18.75 -5.42 0.52
N HIS A 182 -17.51 -5.33 0.03
CA HIS A 182 -16.49 -6.38 0.22
C HIS A 182 -15.86 -6.36 1.63
N GLY A 183 -16.21 -5.40 2.49
CA GLY A 183 -15.71 -5.32 3.87
C GLY A 183 -14.28 -4.78 4.02
N LEU A 184 -13.68 -4.21 2.96
CA LEU A 184 -12.32 -3.66 3.01
C LEU A 184 -12.29 -2.29 3.72
N ILE A 185 -13.42 -1.58 3.71
CA ILE A 185 -13.56 -0.28 4.37
C ILE A 185 -14.89 -0.19 5.11
N SER A 186 -14.92 0.58 6.18
CA SER A 186 -16.13 0.93 6.93
C SER A 186 -16.37 2.43 6.84
N ARG A 187 -17.64 2.86 6.90
CA ARG A 187 -17.98 4.28 6.95
C ARG A 187 -17.96 4.74 8.41
N ILE A 188 -17.28 5.85 8.69
CA ILE A 188 -17.30 6.47 10.03
C ILE A 188 -18.69 7.09 10.26
N PRO A 189 -19.40 6.74 11.36
CA PRO A 189 -20.73 7.26 11.65
C PRO A 189 -20.79 8.79 11.58
N GLN A 190 -21.93 9.32 11.12
CA GLN A 190 -22.20 10.77 11.01
C GLN A 190 -21.22 11.57 10.14
N THR A 191 -20.38 10.90 9.34
CA THR A 191 -19.45 11.59 8.43
C THR A 191 -19.53 11.04 7.00
N HIS A 192 -18.85 11.71 6.07
CA HIS A 192 -18.59 11.23 4.71
C HIS A 192 -17.20 10.59 4.58
N ARG A 193 -16.68 10.03 5.69
CA ARG A 193 -15.34 9.46 5.76
C ARG A 193 -15.38 7.95 5.95
N TYR A 194 -14.30 7.31 5.54
CA TYR A 194 -14.12 5.87 5.56
C TYR A 194 -12.82 5.51 6.26
N GLN A 195 -12.84 4.42 7.00
CA GLN A 195 -11.65 3.80 7.59
C GLN A 195 -11.42 2.44 6.94
N ILE A 196 -10.16 2.03 6.87
CA ILE A 196 -9.78 0.72 6.34
C ILE A 196 -9.96 -0.30 7.46
N THR A 197 -10.54 -1.45 7.16
CA THR A 197 -10.67 -2.55 8.11
C THR A 197 -9.35 -3.33 8.22
N GLU A 198 -9.17 -4.16 9.24
CA GLU A 198 -7.98 -5.02 9.34
C GLU A 198 -7.88 -5.98 8.14
N MET A 199 -9.00 -6.57 7.71
CA MET A 199 -9.04 -7.39 6.50
C MET A 199 -8.66 -6.55 5.26
N GLY A 200 -9.16 -5.32 5.18
CA GLY A 200 -8.85 -4.40 4.08
C GLY A 200 -7.38 -4.01 3.99
N SER A 201 -6.70 -3.85 5.13
CA SER A 201 -5.27 -3.53 5.16
C SER A 201 -4.43 -4.71 4.69
N ARG A 202 -4.73 -5.94 5.15
CA ARG A 202 -4.07 -7.18 4.69
C ARG A 202 -4.26 -7.37 3.18
N ILE A 203 -5.50 -7.26 2.68
CA ILE A 203 -5.80 -7.39 1.24
C ILE A 203 -5.06 -6.34 0.42
N ALA A 204 -5.12 -5.07 0.84
CA ALA A 204 -4.44 -3.99 0.13
C ALA A 204 -2.92 -4.25 0.05
N PHE A 205 -2.28 -4.61 1.17
CA PHE A 205 -0.86 -4.96 1.14
C PHE A 205 -0.55 -6.17 0.29
N PHE A 206 -1.30 -7.27 0.43
CA PHE A 206 -1.09 -8.48 -0.36
C PHE A 206 -1.14 -8.18 -1.85
N PHE A 207 -2.24 -7.60 -2.33
CA PHE A 207 -2.44 -7.34 -3.76
C PHE A 207 -1.34 -6.43 -4.31
N THR A 208 -1.04 -5.35 -3.59
CA THR A 208 -0.05 -4.35 -4.04
C THR A 208 1.39 -4.85 -3.94
N LYS A 209 1.74 -5.64 -2.92
CA LYS A 209 3.07 -6.27 -2.79
C LYS A 209 3.29 -7.28 -3.89
N ILE A 210 2.36 -8.23 -4.07
CA ILE A 210 2.48 -9.24 -5.12
C ILE A 210 2.54 -8.58 -6.50
N HIS A 211 1.67 -7.60 -6.78
CA HIS A 211 1.72 -6.88 -8.05
C HIS A 211 3.04 -6.12 -8.28
N SER A 212 3.53 -5.38 -7.26
CA SER A 212 4.73 -4.53 -7.42
C SER A 212 6.06 -5.26 -7.30
N ARG A 213 6.13 -6.37 -6.55
CA ARG A 213 7.35 -7.12 -6.24
C ARG A 213 7.49 -8.41 -7.03
N ILE A 214 6.39 -8.98 -7.50
CA ILE A 214 6.41 -10.25 -8.24
C ILE A 214 5.98 -10.01 -9.68
N PHE A 215 4.76 -9.53 -9.92
CA PHE A 215 4.24 -9.42 -11.29
C PHE A 215 4.99 -8.39 -12.13
N ARG A 216 5.06 -7.13 -11.68
CA ARG A 216 5.73 -6.07 -12.45
C ARG A 216 7.19 -6.40 -12.78
N PRO A 217 8.06 -6.80 -11.82
CA PRO A 217 9.43 -7.16 -12.14
C PRO A 217 9.55 -8.52 -12.82
N GLY A 218 8.77 -9.53 -12.41
CA GLY A 218 8.79 -10.88 -12.98
C GLY A 218 8.38 -10.88 -14.45
N LEU A 219 7.26 -10.26 -14.81
CA LEU A 219 6.85 -10.10 -16.20
C LEU A 219 7.86 -9.27 -17.00
N SER A 220 8.47 -8.25 -16.40
CA SER A 220 9.53 -7.49 -17.05
C SER A 220 10.79 -8.33 -17.32
N GLN A 221 11.08 -9.35 -16.49
CA GLN A 221 12.19 -10.28 -16.70
C GLN A 221 11.86 -11.33 -17.77
N LEU A 222 10.61 -11.82 -17.80
CA LEU A 222 10.15 -12.82 -18.76
C LEU A 222 10.08 -12.27 -20.19
N PHE A 223 9.53 -11.08 -20.37
CA PHE A 223 9.20 -10.55 -21.70
C PHE A 223 10.22 -9.54 -22.25
N ASN A 224 11.47 -9.55 -21.78
CA ASN A 224 12.52 -8.60 -22.19
C ASN A 224 12.14 -7.10 -22.06
N GLY A 225 11.10 -6.78 -21.27
CA GLY A 225 10.50 -5.44 -21.21
C GLY A 225 11.39 -4.36 -20.58
N CYS A 226 12.53 -4.73 -19.99
CA CYS A 226 13.53 -3.78 -19.53
C CYS A 226 14.95 -4.31 -19.79
N PRO A 227 15.69 -3.77 -20.79
CA PRO A 227 17.04 -4.20 -21.14
C PRO A 227 18.06 -4.11 -19.98
N LYS A 228 17.78 -3.24 -18.99
CA LYS A 228 18.66 -2.94 -17.85
C LYS A 228 18.32 -3.71 -16.56
N ALA A 229 17.38 -4.65 -16.58
CA ALA A 229 17.04 -5.42 -15.38
C ALA A 229 18.19 -6.37 -14.99
N PRO A 230 18.79 -6.25 -13.79
CA PRO A 230 20.04 -6.93 -13.44
C PRO A 230 19.92 -8.43 -13.16
N ASN A 231 18.70 -8.96 -12.94
CA ASN A 231 18.50 -10.37 -12.60
C ASN A 231 17.56 -11.04 -13.61
N ARG A 232 18.12 -11.73 -14.62
CA ARG A 232 17.40 -12.57 -15.60
C ARG A 232 17.31 -14.05 -15.16
N THR A 233 17.48 -14.33 -13.88
CA THR A 233 17.54 -15.70 -13.35
C THR A 233 16.29 -16.51 -13.69
N ILE A 234 15.10 -15.90 -13.61
CA ILE A 234 13.83 -16.56 -13.94
C ILE A 234 13.74 -16.89 -15.45
N ASN A 235 14.07 -15.93 -16.31
CA ASN A 235 14.06 -16.14 -17.77
C ASN A 235 15.07 -17.24 -18.17
N GLY A 236 16.28 -17.21 -17.60
CA GLY A 236 17.27 -18.27 -17.80
C GLY A 236 16.80 -19.65 -17.33
N ALA A 237 16.10 -19.73 -16.19
CA ALA A 237 15.54 -20.98 -15.69
C ALA A 237 14.42 -21.52 -16.57
N ILE A 238 13.53 -20.66 -17.08
CA ILE A 238 12.45 -21.06 -17.99
C ILE A 238 13.01 -21.53 -19.33
N ASN A 239 13.97 -20.82 -19.92
CA ASN A 239 14.60 -21.27 -21.16
C ASN A 239 15.27 -22.65 -21.00
N LYS A 240 15.86 -22.94 -19.83
CA LYS A 240 16.41 -24.27 -19.53
C LYS A 240 15.30 -25.33 -19.42
N LEU A 241 14.17 -25.00 -18.82
CA LEU A 241 13.02 -25.89 -18.75
C LEU A 241 12.45 -26.18 -20.15
N ASP A 242 12.26 -25.14 -20.97
CA ASP A 242 11.77 -25.28 -22.34
C ASP A 242 12.72 -26.13 -23.20
N GLN A 243 14.03 -25.95 -23.05
CA GLN A 243 15.04 -26.80 -23.70
C GLN A 243 14.94 -28.26 -23.24
N ALA A 244 14.78 -28.51 -21.94
CA ALA A 244 14.64 -29.87 -21.42
C ALA A 244 13.35 -30.55 -21.90
N ILE A 245 12.23 -29.82 -21.93
CA ILE A 245 10.95 -30.29 -22.46
C ILE A 245 11.06 -30.57 -23.97
N GLY A 246 11.69 -29.68 -24.73
CA GLY A 246 11.92 -29.87 -26.16
C GLY A 246 12.77 -31.10 -26.47
N ALA A 247 13.81 -31.35 -25.67
CA ALA A 247 14.63 -32.56 -25.79
C ALA A 247 13.82 -33.84 -25.52
N LEU A 248 12.92 -33.82 -24.52
CA LEU A 248 12.02 -34.95 -24.24
C LEU A 248 11.04 -35.20 -25.40
N PHE A 249 10.49 -34.15 -26.00
CA PHE A 249 9.61 -34.30 -27.18
C PHE A 249 10.35 -34.87 -28.38
N GLN A 250 11.58 -34.40 -28.67
CA GLN A 250 12.40 -34.96 -29.74
C GLN A 250 12.69 -36.45 -29.50
N GLN A 251 13.06 -36.83 -28.28
CA GLN A 251 13.29 -38.24 -27.93
C GLN A 251 12.03 -39.09 -28.10
N ALA A 252 10.85 -38.56 -27.78
CA ALA A 252 9.58 -39.25 -27.97
C ALA A 252 9.20 -39.40 -29.46
N GLU A 253 9.47 -38.41 -30.30
CA GLU A 253 9.24 -38.48 -31.75
C GLU A 253 10.13 -39.53 -32.44
N PHE A 254 11.39 -39.69 -31.98
CA PHE A 254 12.30 -40.73 -32.48
C PHE A 254 11.93 -42.14 -32.02
N ALA A 255 11.14 -42.30 -30.96
CA ALA A 255 10.70 -43.61 -30.45
C ALA A 255 9.46 -44.19 -31.18
N SER A 256 8.80 -43.40 -32.04
CA SER A 256 7.57 -43.82 -32.76
C SER A 256 7.79 -44.62 -34.05
N CYS A 257 9.03 -45.00 -34.39
CA CYS A 257 9.35 -45.77 -35.60
C CYS A 257 9.99 -47.12 -35.30
N GLU A 258 9.34 -47.97 -34.50
CA GLU A 258 9.58 -49.42 -34.50
C GLU A 258 8.24 -50.16 -34.33
N THR A 259 7.50 -50.27 -35.44
CA THR A 259 6.49 -51.34 -35.67
C THR A 259 6.51 -51.73 -37.14
#